data_AF-A0A969Y636-F1
#
_entry.id   AF-A0A969Y636-F1
#
_cell.length_a   1.000
_cell.length_b   1.000
_cell.length_c   1.000
_cell.angle_alpha   90.00
_cell.angle_beta   90.00
_cell.angle_gamma   90.00
#
_symmetry.space_group_name_H-M   'P 1'
#
loop_
_entity.id
_entity.type
_entity.pdbx_description
1 polymer ?
#
loop_
_entity_poly.entity_id
_entity_poly.type
_entity_poly.pdbx_seq_one_letter_code
_entity_poly.pdbx_strand_id
1 'polypeptide(L)'
;IAACRSEEDVAEVADDLIDRYGDPPHEVEALLEVARLKALAREVGIASIIERGQKVILTLVPEVYFKPEELITLIRTSQRRLVVVPDKERELVFRTEGLPKEQVIIAIRQLLQQVKKLIAVRSPKLPEIIFKDN
;
A
#
# COMPACT_ATOMS: atom_id res chain seq x y z
N ILE A 1 -4.34 0.76 17.31
CA ILE A 1 -4.43 0.86 15.83
C ILE A 1 -3.40 1.84 15.23
N ALA A 2 -3.36 3.12 15.61
CA ALA A 2 -2.40 4.09 15.02
C ALA A 2 -0.91 3.73 15.23
N ALA A 3 -0.60 2.95 16.28
CA ALA A 3 0.76 2.48 16.58
C ALA A 3 1.19 1.22 15.81
N CYS A 4 0.30 0.58 15.05
CA CYS A 4 0.63 -0.64 14.29
C CYS A 4 1.64 -0.31 13.18
N ARG A 5 2.75 -1.06 13.16
CA ARG A 5 3.88 -0.88 12.24
C ARG A 5 3.94 -2.00 11.20
N SER A 6 3.37 -3.17 11.50
CA SER A 6 3.31 -4.33 10.61
C SER A 6 1.86 -4.80 10.37
N GLU A 7 1.65 -5.66 9.36
CA GLU A 7 0.36 -6.34 9.16
C GLU A 7 0.02 -7.30 10.31
N GLU A 8 1.03 -7.88 10.94
CA GLU A 8 0.92 -8.76 12.12
C GLU A 8 0.41 -7.98 13.34
N ASP A 9 0.95 -6.78 13.60
CA ASP A 9 0.46 -5.89 14.68
C ASP A 9 -1.02 -5.54 14.50
N VAL A 10 -1.49 -5.44 13.25
CA VAL A 10 -2.90 -5.14 12.96
C VAL A 10 -3.76 -6.39 13.14
N ALA A 11 -3.23 -7.58 12.83
CA ALA A 11 -3.91 -8.84 13.07
C ALA A 11 -4.07 -9.10 14.57
N GLU A 12 -3.02 -8.95 15.37
CA GLU A 12 -3.07 -9.10 16.83
C GLU A 12 -4.10 -8.16 17.45
N VAL A 13 -4.10 -6.88 17.05
CA VAL A 13 -5.09 -5.91 17.54
C VAL A 13 -6.52 -6.28 17.12
N ALA A 14 -6.70 -6.89 15.94
CA ALA A 14 -8.02 -7.34 15.49
C ALA A 14 -8.51 -8.55 16.31
N ASP A 15 -7.62 -9.51 16.58
CA ASP A 15 -7.94 -10.70 17.36
C ASP A 15 -8.28 -10.33 18.81
N ASP A 16 -7.53 -9.42 19.42
CA ASP A 16 -7.82 -8.86 20.76
C ASP A 16 -9.18 -8.15 20.81
N LEU A 17 -9.55 -7.45 19.73
CA LEU A 17 -10.86 -6.79 19.65
C LEU A 17 -11.99 -7.82 19.59
N ILE A 18 -11.80 -8.90 18.82
CA ILE A 18 -12.78 -9.97 18.69
C ILE A 18 -12.96 -10.70 20.02
N ASP A 19 -11.87 -11.07 20.70
CA ASP A 19 -11.93 -11.80 21.98
C ASP A 19 -12.68 -11.01 23.07
N ARG A 20 -12.49 -9.68 23.09
CA ARG A 20 -13.06 -8.81 24.12
C ARG A 20 -14.43 -8.25 23.80
N TYR A 21 -14.72 -8.02 22.53
CA TYR A 21 -15.89 -7.24 22.08
C TYR A 21 -16.76 -7.96 21.06
N GLY A 22 -16.36 -9.16 20.61
CA GLY A 22 -17.03 -9.88 19.52
C GLY A 22 -16.74 -9.24 18.15
N ASP A 23 -17.57 -9.54 17.15
CA ASP A 23 -17.35 -9.06 15.79
C ASP A 23 -17.29 -7.52 15.73
N PRO A 24 -16.21 -6.94 15.18
CA PRO A 24 -16.05 -5.50 15.13
C PRO A 24 -17.12 -4.86 14.21
N PRO A 25 -17.69 -3.70 14.59
CA PRO A 25 -18.55 -2.95 13.69
C PRO A 25 -17.82 -2.57 12.40
N HIS A 26 -18.56 -2.40 11.30
CA HIS A 26 -18.01 -2.04 9.98
C HIS A 26 -17.04 -0.83 10.00
N GLU A 27 -17.30 0.15 10.85
CA GLU A 27 -16.42 1.33 11.00
C GLU A 27 -15.04 0.95 11.55
N VAL A 28 -14.98 -0.01 12.49
CA VAL A 28 -13.75 -0.53 13.07
C VAL A 28 -13.00 -1.39 12.05
N GLU A 29 -13.71 -2.23 11.29
CA GLU A 29 -13.13 -2.99 10.17
C GLU A 29 -12.47 -2.06 9.15
N ALA A 30 -13.15 -0.98 8.76
CA ALA A 30 -12.59 0.01 7.84
C ALA A 30 -11.31 0.66 8.37
N LEU A 31 -11.24 0.95 9.68
CA LEU A 31 -10.03 1.48 10.32
C LEU A 31 -8.88 0.46 10.34
N LEU A 32 -9.18 -0.81 10.60
CA LEU A 32 -8.20 -1.89 10.53
C LEU A 32 -7.65 -2.04 9.11
N GLU A 33 -8.52 -1.98 8.09
CA GLU A 33 -8.12 -2.06 6.68
C GLU A 33 -7.20 -0.90 6.27
N VAL A 34 -7.48 0.32 6.74
CA VAL A 34 -6.59 1.47 6.55
C VAL A 34 -5.25 1.25 7.25
N ALA A 35 -5.24 0.68 8.45
CA ALA A 35 -4.01 0.38 9.18
C ALA A 35 -3.17 -0.69 8.47
N ARG A 36 -3.78 -1.77 7.98
CA ARG A 36 -3.12 -2.80 7.15
C ARG A 36 -2.51 -2.18 5.90
N LEU A 37 -3.27 -1.33 5.21
CA LEU A 37 -2.79 -0.66 4.00
C LEU A 37 -1.57 0.24 4.30
N LYS A 38 -1.60 0.99 5.40
CA LYS A 38 -0.46 1.82 5.84
C LYS A 38 0.75 0.99 6.22
N ALA A 39 0.58 -0.13 6.92
CA ALA A 39 1.68 -1.02 7.27
C ALA A 39 2.33 -1.59 6.00
N LEU A 40 1.53 -2.14 5.09
CA LEU A 40 2.02 -2.68 3.82
C LEU A 40 2.69 -1.61 2.97
N ALA A 41 2.12 -0.40 2.90
CA ALA A 41 2.71 0.74 2.19
C ALA A 41 4.12 1.05 2.73
N ARG A 42 4.30 1.04 4.04
CA ARG A 42 5.60 1.27 4.68
C ARG A 42 6.62 0.19 4.32
N GLU A 43 6.23 -1.07 4.41
CA GLU A 43 7.10 -2.20 4.08
C GLU A 43 7.65 -2.15 2.66
N VAL A 44 6.90 -1.59 1.72
CA VAL A 44 7.30 -1.48 0.31
C VAL A 44 7.88 -0.10 -0.07
N GLY A 45 8.09 0.78 0.92
CA GLY A 45 8.68 2.11 0.72
C GLY A 45 7.75 3.13 0.05
N ILE A 46 6.44 3.03 0.28
CA ILE A 46 5.47 4.07 -0.08
C ILE A 46 5.33 5.04 1.11
N ALA A 47 5.75 6.28 0.90
CA ALA A 47 5.66 7.38 1.86
C ALA A 47 4.23 7.92 2.03
N SER A 48 3.45 7.96 0.95
CA SER A 48 2.07 8.45 1.00
C SER A 48 1.17 7.83 -0.06
N ILE A 49 -0.12 7.71 0.27
CA ILE A 49 -1.20 7.29 -0.63
C ILE A 49 -2.27 8.39 -0.57
N ILE A 50 -2.50 9.08 -1.69
CA ILE A 50 -3.41 10.22 -1.74
C ILE A 50 -4.42 10.01 -2.88
N GLU A 51 -5.70 9.94 -2.52
CA GLU A 51 -6.80 9.95 -3.49
C GLU A 51 -7.08 11.38 -3.98
N ARG A 52 -7.13 11.58 -5.30
CA ARG A 52 -7.38 12.86 -5.96
C ARG A 52 -8.29 12.66 -7.17
N GLY A 53 -9.59 12.86 -6.98
CA GLY A 53 -10.57 12.60 -8.04
C GLY A 53 -10.56 11.13 -8.42
N GLN A 54 -10.39 10.82 -9.71
CA GLN A 54 -10.42 9.44 -10.21
C GLN A 54 -9.02 8.78 -10.26
N LYS A 55 -8.13 9.16 -9.34
CA LYS A 55 -6.80 8.54 -9.22
C LYS A 55 -6.33 8.48 -7.77
N VAL A 56 -5.46 7.52 -7.51
CA VAL A 56 -4.67 7.40 -6.29
C VAL A 56 -3.21 7.63 -6.65
N ILE A 57 -2.57 8.57 -5.96
CA ILE A 57 -1.16 8.90 -6.13
C ILE A 57 -0.41 8.22 -5.00
N LEU A 58 0.51 7.31 -5.34
CA LEU A 58 1.41 6.68 -4.40
C LEU A 58 2.80 7.30 -4.56
N THR A 59 3.37 7.80 -3.48
CA THR A 59 4.69 8.45 -3.50
C THR A 59 5.71 7.56 -2.80
N LEU A 60 6.82 7.27 -3.49
CA LEU A 60 7.93 6.47 -2.99
C LEU A 60 8.83 7.27 -2.06
N VAL A 61 9.44 6.59 -1.07
CA VAL A 61 10.57 7.14 -0.32
C VAL A 61 11.80 7.32 -1.25
N PRO A 62 12.72 8.26 -0.98
CA PRO A 62 13.88 8.51 -1.83
C PRO A 62 14.77 7.30 -2.11
N GLU A 63 14.81 6.34 -1.19
CA GLU A 63 15.66 5.15 -1.24
C GLU A 63 15.10 4.04 -2.15
N VAL A 64 13.82 4.13 -2.53
CA VAL A 64 13.14 3.12 -3.34
C VAL A 64 12.95 3.62 -4.76
N TYR A 65 13.44 2.82 -5.71
CA TYR A 65 13.30 3.06 -7.15
C TYR A 65 13.02 1.74 -7.87
N PHE A 66 12.29 1.80 -8.97
CA PHE A 66 11.99 0.65 -9.82
C PHE A 66 12.79 0.72 -11.12
N LYS A 67 13.33 -0.41 -11.53
CA LYS A 67 13.93 -0.59 -12.86
C LYS A 67 12.83 -0.55 -13.94
N PRO A 68 13.16 -0.23 -15.20
CA PRO A 68 12.18 -0.23 -16.29
C PRO A 68 11.39 -1.54 -16.41
N GLU A 69 12.04 -2.69 -16.25
CA GLU A 69 11.40 -4.01 -16.36
C GLU A 69 10.40 -4.26 -15.23
N GLU A 70 10.71 -3.74 -14.04
CA GLU A 70 9.87 -3.78 -12.85
C GLU A 70 8.60 -2.94 -13.06
N LEU A 71 8.76 -1.72 -13.58
CA LEU A 71 7.65 -0.83 -13.92
C LEU A 71 6.74 -1.46 -14.98
N ILE A 72 7.32 -2.02 -16.05
CA ILE A 72 6.55 -2.72 -17.09
C ILE A 72 5.74 -3.87 -16.48
N THR A 73 6.35 -4.64 -15.56
CA THR A 73 5.66 -5.74 -14.87
C THR A 73 4.49 -5.21 -14.05
N LEU A 74 4.71 -4.20 -13.21
CA LEU A 74 3.67 -3.58 -12.38
C LEU A 74 2.53 -2.98 -13.22
N ILE A 75 2.83 -2.32 -14.33
CA ILE A 75 1.82 -1.76 -15.24
C ILE A 75 0.94 -2.87 -15.85
N ARG A 76 1.54 -3.99 -16.26
CA ARG A 76 0.81 -5.13 -16.84
C ARG A 76 -0.07 -5.83 -15.81
N THR A 77 0.43 -6.06 -14.60
CA THR A 77 -0.31 -6.74 -13.54
C THR A 77 -1.38 -5.86 -12.89
N SER A 78 -1.26 -4.54 -13.00
CA SER A 78 -2.25 -3.55 -12.55
C SER A 78 -3.35 -3.27 -13.57
N GLN A 79 -3.58 -4.17 -14.54
CA GLN A 79 -4.59 -4.01 -15.60
C GLN A 79 -4.49 -2.66 -16.35
N ARG A 80 -3.27 -2.14 -16.56
CA ARG A 80 -3.00 -0.83 -17.19
C ARG A 80 -3.57 0.39 -16.45
N ARG A 81 -3.94 0.24 -15.17
CA ARG A 81 -4.36 1.35 -14.31
C ARG A 81 -3.18 2.11 -13.69
N LEU A 82 -2.01 1.47 -13.61
CA LEU A 82 -0.80 2.11 -13.11
C LEU A 82 -0.13 2.92 -14.22
N VAL A 83 0.22 4.16 -13.90
CA VAL A 83 0.90 5.12 -14.77
C VAL A 83 2.10 5.68 -14.03
N VAL A 84 3.25 5.74 -14.72
CA VAL A 84 4.46 6.40 -14.23
C VAL A 84 4.52 7.79 -14.86
N VAL A 85 4.84 8.80 -14.05
CA VAL A 85 4.89 10.20 -14.50
C VAL A 85 6.35 10.58 -14.78
N PRO A 86 6.72 10.98 -16.01
CA PRO A 86 8.12 11.25 -16.38
C PRO A 86 8.83 12.29 -15.49
N ASP A 87 8.17 13.40 -15.16
CA ASP A 87 8.75 14.47 -14.32
C ASP A 87 8.60 14.21 -12.81
N LYS A 88 8.07 13.04 -12.46
CA LYS A 88 7.82 12.63 -11.07
C LYS A 88 8.12 11.15 -10.92
N GLU A 89 9.39 10.81 -11.04
CA GLU A 89 9.90 9.43 -10.98
C GLU A 89 9.56 8.70 -9.67
N ARG A 90 9.21 9.44 -8.61
CA ARG A 90 8.78 8.91 -7.31
C ARG A 90 7.27 8.79 -7.14
N GLU A 91 6.47 9.19 -8.13
CA GLU A 91 5.01 9.04 -8.10
C GLU A 91 4.55 7.91 -9.02
N LEU A 92 3.82 6.96 -8.43
CA LEU A 92 3.02 5.99 -9.17
C LEU A 92 1.55 6.43 -9.12
N VAL A 93 0.94 6.63 -10.28
CA VAL A 93 -0.46 7.06 -10.38
C VAL A 93 -1.32 5.86 -10.73
N PHE A 94 -2.21 5.48 -9.84
CA PHE A 94 -3.20 4.43 -10.06
C PHE A 94 -4.55 5.03 -10.43
N ARG A 95 -5.05 4.72 -11.62
CA ARG A 95 -6.32 5.16 -12.19
C ARG A 95 -7.51 4.40 -11.58
N THR A 96 -8.41 5.14 -10.95
CA THR A 96 -9.62 4.60 -10.30
C THR A 96 -10.89 4.82 -11.10
N GLU A 97 -10.81 5.36 -12.31
CA GLU A 97 -11.96 5.53 -13.20
C GLU A 97 -12.72 4.21 -13.38
N GLY A 98 -14.03 4.24 -13.11
CA GLY A 98 -14.92 3.09 -13.23
C GLY A 98 -14.76 2.02 -12.15
N LEU A 99 -13.95 2.25 -11.10
CA LEU A 99 -13.89 1.37 -9.94
C LEU A 99 -14.82 1.87 -8.82
N PRO A 100 -15.65 0.99 -8.24
CA PRO A 100 -16.35 1.28 -6.99
C PRO A 100 -15.35 1.60 -5.88
N LYS A 101 -15.74 2.45 -4.93
CA LYS A 101 -14.86 2.93 -3.86
C LYS A 101 -14.30 1.77 -3.01
N GLU A 102 -15.13 0.78 -2.75
CA GLU A 102 -14.78 -0.44 -2.01
C GLU A 102 -13.76 -1.29 -2.77
N GLN A 103 -13.75 -1.23 -4.11
CA GLN A 103 -12.76 -1.93 -4.93
C GLN A 103 -11.44 -1.16 -5.05
N VAL A 104 -11.43 0.16 -4.85
CA VAL A 104 -10.21 0.96 -4.89
C VAL A 104 -9.24 0.47 -3.82
N ILE A 105 -9.69 0.31 -2.56
CA ILE A 105 -8.80 -0.12 -1.47
C ILE A 105 -8.23 -1.52 -1.72
N ILE A 106 -9.05 -2.44 -2.27
CA ILE A 106 -8.63 -3.79 -2.65
C ILE A 106 -7.58 -3.73 -3.77
N ALA A 107 -7.81 -2.92 -4.80
CA ALA A 107 -6.90 -2.76 -5.92
C ALA A 107 -5.55 -2.16 -5.49
N ILE A 108 -5.57 -1.16 -4.61
CA ILE A 108 -4.33 -0.58 -4.06
C ILE A 108 -3.60 -1.61 -3.19
N ARG A 109 -4.29 -2.38 -2.35
CA ARG A 109 -3.66 -3.46 -1.57
C ARG A 109 -2.99 -4.49 -2.47
N GLN A 110 -3.67 -4.93 -3.53
CA GLN A 110 -3.11 -5.87 -4.50
C GLN A 110 -1.87 -5.30 -5.21
N LEU A 111 -1.90 -4.02 -5.59
CA LEU A 111 -0.71 -3.33 -6.14
C LEU A 111 0.45 -3.38 -5.14
N LEU A 112 0.22 -3.00 -3.88
CA LEU A 112 1.28 -3.01 -2.85
C LEU A 112 1.83 -4.42 -2.60
N GLN A 113 0.98 -5.46 -2.61
CA GLN A 113 1.41 -6.85 -2.51
C GLN A 113 2.27 -7.28 -3.71
N GLN A 114 1.95 -6.82 -4.92
CA GLN A 114 2.78 -7.07 -6.10
C GLN A 114 4.14 -6.37 -5.99
N VAL A 115 4.16 -5.13 -5.50
CA VAL A 115 5.41 -4.40 -5.21
C VAL A 115 6.24 -5.15 -4.17
N LYS A 116 5.63 -5.63 -3.08
CA LYS A 116 6.31 -6.42 -2.03
C LYS A 116 6.99 -7.65 -2.62
N LYS A 117 6.27 -8.41 -3.46
CA LYS A 117 6.81 -9.59 -4.16
C LYS A 117 7.99 -9.23 -5.05
N LEU A 118 7.90 -8.11 -5.77
CA LEU A 118 8.96 -7.65 -6.67
C LEU A 118 10.23 -7.24 -5.91
N ILE A 119 10.08 -6.51 -4.81
CA ILE A 119 11.21 -6.08 -3.97
C ILE A 119 11.87 -7.29 -3.29
N ALA A 120 11.10 -8.26 -2.83
CA ALA A 120 11.63 -9.48 -2.22
C ALA A 120 12.56 -10.28 -3.16
N VAL A 121 12.34 -10.18 -4.48
CA VAL A 121 13.22 -10.80 -5.49
C VAL A 121 14.56 -10.05 -5.61
N ARG A 122 14.61 -8.73 -5.37
CA ARG A 122 15.85 -7.92 -5.43
C ARG A 122 16.79 -8.18 -4.28
N SER A 123 16.27 -8.40 -3.08
CA SER A 123 17.07 -8.62 -1.86
C SER A 123 16.18 -9.09 -0.71
N PRO A 124 16.47 -10.23 -0.03
CA PRO A 124 15.66 -10.71 1.08
C PRO A 124 15.77 -9.84 2.35
N LYS A 125 16.73 -8.91 2.39
CA LYS A 125 16.80 -7.85 3.41
C LYS A 125 16.51 -6.52 2.73
N LEU A 126 15.26 -6.05 2.86
CA LEU A 126 14.96 -4.63 2.62
C LEU A 126 15.88 -3.79 3.51
N PRO A 127 16.41 -2.65 3.04
CA PRO A 127 17.00 -1.67 3.96
C PRO A 127 15.91 -1.32 4.99
N GLU A 128 16.27 -1.21 6.27
CA GLU A 128 15.35 -0.70 7.29
C GLU A 128 14.90 0.69 6.84
N ILE A 129 13.70 0.78 6.29
CA ILE A 129 13.13 2.05 5.84
C ILE A 129 12.71 2.77 7.13
N ILE A 130 13.59 3.64 7.62
CA ILE A 130 13.29 4.47 8.79
C ILE A 130 12.30 5.55 8.35
N PHE A 131 11.02 5.30 8.58
CA PHE A 131 10.00 6.34 8.53
C PHE A 131 10.28 7.32 9.66
N LYS A 132 10.74 8.53 9.33
CA LYS A 132 10.76 9.62 10.31
C LYS A 132 9.32 10.04 10.58
N ASP A 133 8.83 9.74 11.77
CA ASP A 133 7.58 10.29 12.28
C ASP A 133 7.68 11.82 12.25
N ASN A 134 6.76 12.47 11.55
CA ASN A 134 6.64 13.93 11.46
C ASN A 134 5.33 14.38 12.08
#